data_AF-A0A2V9I3P6-F1
#
_entry.id   AF-A0A2V9I3P6-F1
#
_cell.length_a   1.000
_cell.length_b   1.000
_cell.length_c   1.000
_cell.angle_alpha   90.00
_cell.angle_beta   90.00
_cell.angle_gamma   90.00
#
_symmetry.space_group_name_H-M   'P 1'
#
loop_
_entity.id
_entity.type
_entity.pdbx_description
1 polymer ?
#
loop_
_entity_poly.entity_id
_entity_poly.type
_entity_poly.pdbx_seq_one_letter_code
_entity_poly.pdbx_strand_id
1 'polypeptide(L)' 'MAQRIATLDELKGHTLEQLLYQVARSKESLTVVLGEGGAVVIRPEVALKPLPELEGRIPEGWKDAIYGK' A
#
# COMPACT_ATOMS: atom_id res chain seq x y z
N MET A 1 9.91 -2.08 3.48
CA MET A 1 9.39 -1.45 2.25
C MET A 1 10.16 -0.17 2.06
N ALA A 2 10.92 -0.02 0.98
CA ALA A 2 11.59 1.25 0.70
C ALA A 2 10.55 2.32 0.33
N GLN A 3 10.77 3.54 0.82
CA GLN A 3 9.87 4.66 0.66
C GLN A 3 10.66 5.85 0.12
N ARG A 4 10.15 6.44 -0.96
CA ARG A 4 10.68 7.68 -1.55
C ARG A 4 9.71 8.81 -1.23
N ILE A 5 10.25 9.96 -0.85
CA ILE A 5 9.50 11.19 -0.63
C ILE A 5 9.88 12.17 -1.73
N ALA A 6 8.88 12.84 -2.32
CA ALA A 6 9.07 13.90 -3.28
C ALA A 6 8.02 15.00 -3.05
N THR A 7 8.36 16.23 -3.37
CA THR A 7 7.43 17.36 -3.44
C THR A 7 6.74 17.39 -4.80
N LEU A 8 5.61 18.09 -4.90
CA LEU A 8 4.93 18.27 -6.19
C LEU A 8 5.83 18.96 -7.23
N ASP A 9 6.72 19.86 -6.80
CA ASP A 9 7.63 20.58 -7.70
C ASP A 9 8.67 19.65 -8.33
N GLU A 10 9.25 18.72 -7.55
CA GLU A 10 10.20 17.71 -8.04
C GLU A 10 9.57 16.70 -9.01
N LEU A 11 8.24 16.58 -9.01
CA LEU A 11 7.50 15.71 -9.93
C LEU A 11 7.06 16.45 -11.20
N LYS A 12 7.21 17.78 -11.28
CA LYS A 12 6.92 18.54 -12.49
C LYS A 12 7.81 18.04 -13.64
N GLY A 13 7.20 17.85 -14.80
CA GLY A 13 7.87 17.30 -15.99
C GLY A 13 7.81 15.77 -16.11
N HIS A 14 7.36 15.05 -15.08
CA HIS A 14 7.00 13.64 -15.20
C HIS A 14 5.51 13.51 -15.51
N THR A 15 5.15 12.55 -16.37
CA THR A 15 3.74 12.20 -16.56
C THR A 15 3.27 11.33 -15.41
N LEU A 16 1.97 11.37 -15.10
CA LEU A 16 1.38 10.49 -14.09
C LEU A 16 1.66 9.02 -14.41
N GLU A 17 1.57 8.63 -15.68
CA GLU A 17 1.85 7.27 -16.14
C GLU A 17 3.28 6.84 -15.79
N GLN A 18 4.27 7.69 -16.04
CA GLN A 18 5.67 7.42 -15.70
C GLN A 18 5.85 7.18 -14.20
N LEU A 19 5.20 8.00 -13.36
CA LEU A 19 5.26 7.86 -11.90
C LEU A 19 4.63 6.54 -11.44
N LEU A 20 3.47 6.17 -11.98
CA LEU A 20 2.80 4.91 -11.66
C LEU A 20 3.64 3.70 -12.09
N TYR A 21 4.19 3.72 -13.31
CA TYR A 21 5.08 2.66 -13.79
C TYR A 21 6.35 2.55 -12.95
N GLN A 22 6.94 3.67 -12.53
CA GLN A 22 8.11 3.67 -11.66
C GLN A 22 7.80 3.00 -10.31
N VAL A 23 6.70 3.41 -9.66
CA VAL A 23 6.25 2.81 -8.37
C VAL A 23 5.98 1.32 -8.51
N ALA A 24 5.31 0.90 -9.59
CA ALA A 24 5.00 -0.50 -9.86
C ALA A 24 6.27 -1.35 -10.08
N ARG A 25 7.27 -0.80 -10.78
CA ARG A 25 8.53 -1.48 -11.13
C ARG A 25 9.52 -1.53 -9.99
N SER A 26 9.68 -0.44 -9.24
CA SER A 26 10.62 -0.39 -8.10
C SER A 26 10.09 -1.15 -6.89
N LYS A 27 8.77 -1.39 -6.81
CA LYS A 27 8.08 -1.91 -5.62
C LYS A 27 8.28 -1.01 -4.39
N GLU A 28 8.59 0.27 -4.61
CA GLU A 28 8.78 1.28 -3.58
C GLU A 28 7.57 2.20 -3.51
N SER A 29 7.20 2.61 -2.30
CA SER A 29 6.11 3.58 -2.12
C SER A 29 6.61 4.99 -2.40
N LEU A 30 5.83 5.79 -3.14
CA LEU A 30 6.08 7.21 -3.37
C LEU A 30 5.14 8.05 -2.50
N THR A 31 5.70 8.89 -1.64
CA THR A 31 4.95 9.90 -0.88
C THR A 31 5.15 11.26 -1.53
N VAL A 32 4.06 11.87 -1.98
CA VAL A 32 4.04 13.19 -2.59
C VAL A 32 3.59 14.20 -1.54
N VAL A 33 4.49 15.09 -1.13
CA VAL A 33 4.19 16.19 -0.21
C VAL A 33 3.60 17.34 -1.02
N LEU A 34 2.41 17.77 -0.62
CA LEU A 34 1.69 18.91 -1.18
C LEU A 34 2.07 20.17 -0.39
N GLY A 35 2.23 21.31 -1.07
CA GLY A 35 2.69 22.56 -0.46
C GLY A 35 1.80 23.10 0.67
N GLU A 36 0.58 22.59 0.81
CA GLU A 36 -0.41 22.97 1.82
C GLU A 36 -0.36 22.09 3.08
N GLY A 37 0.72 21.32 3.27
CA GLY A 37 0.88 20.39 4.40
C GLY A 37 0.17 19.04 4.23
N GLY A 38 -0.46 18.81 3.08
CA GLY A 38 -1.02 17.52 2.70
C GLY A 38 0.04 16.55 2.18
N ALA A 39 -0.26 15.25 2.22
CA ALA A 39 0.57 14.24 1.58
C ALA A 39 -0.30 13.15 0.94
N VAL A 40 0.12 12.67 -0.23
CA VAL A 40 -0.51 11.54 -0.93
C VAL A 40 0.50 10.41 -1.02
N VAL A 41 0.08 9.19 -0.71
CA VAL A 41 0.94 8.00 -0.81
C VAL A 41 0.45 7.12 -1.95
N ILE A 42 1.33 6.88 -2.92
CA ILE A 42 1.14 5.92 -4.02
C ILE A 42 1.93 4.67 -3.63
N ARG A 43 1.25 3.54 -3.48
CA ARG A 43 1.87 2.27 -3.13
C ARG A 43 1.63 1.25 -4.23
N PRO A 44 2.65 0.45 -4.59
CA PRO A 44 2.42 -0.70 -5.46
C PRO A 44 1.55 -1.70 -4.72
N GLU A 45 0.57 -2.25 -5.40
CA GLU A 45 -0.18 -3.38 -4.85
C GLU A 45 0.78 -4.56 -4.66
N VAL A 46 0.75 -5.13 -3.45
CA VAL A 46 1.51 -6.32 -3.12
C VAL A 46 0.55 -7.49 -3.26
N ALA A 47 0.79 -8.34 -4.26
CA ALA A 47 0.17 -9.66 -4.31
C ALA A 47 0.69 -10.46 -3.12
N LEU A 48 -0.08 -10.49 -2.04
CA LEU A 48 0.19 -11.35 -0.91
C LEU A 48 -0.03 -12.79 -1.35
N LYS A 49 0.85 -13.71 -0.90
CA LYS A 49 0.55 -15.13 -1.04
C LYS A 49 -0.76 -15.40 -0.30
N PRO A 50 -1.67 -16.21 -0.86
CA PRO A 50 -2.84 -16.65 -0.12
C PRO A 50 -2.38 -17.31 1.18
N LEU A 51 -3.16 -17.10 2.24
CA LEU A 51 -2.90 -17.79 3.50
C LEU A 51 -2.94 -19.30 3.25
N PRO A 52 -2.00 -20.06 3.85
CA PRO A 52 -2.07 -21.50 3.76
C PRO A 52 -3.40 -21.98 4.37
N GLU A 53 -4.03 -22.94 3.71
CA GLU A 53 -5.12 -23.69 4.35
C GLU A 53 -4.52 -24.50 5.49
N LEU A 54 -4.97 -24.23 6.72
CA LEU A 54 -4.56 -24.98 7.90
C LEU A 54 -5.55 -26.12 8.09
N GLU A 55 -5.04 -27.34 8.24
CA GLU A 55 -5.87 -28.48 8.63
C GLU A 55 -6.47 -28.24 10.01
N GLY A 56 -7.80 -28.31 10.12
CA GLY A 56 -8.50 -28.14 11.39
C GLY A 56 -9.95 -27.70 11.22
N ARG A 57 -10.75 -27.95 12.24
CA ARG A 57 -12.12 -27.44 12.33
C ARG A 57 -12.13 -26.22 13.21
N ILE A 58 -12.64 -25.12 12.67
CA ILE A 58 -12.93 -23.92 13.42
C ILE A 58 -14.22 -24.15 14.24
N PRO A 59 -14.20 -24.07 15.59
CA PRO A 59 -15.42 -24.23 16.39
C PRO A 59 -16.46 -23.16 16.07
N GLU A 60 -17.73 -23.55 16.12
CA GLU A 60 -18.84 -22.61 15.96
C GLU A 60 -18.81 -21.55 17.08
N GLY A 61 -19.08 -20.28 16.74
CA GLY A 61 -19.08 -19.16 17.69
C GLY A 61 -17.71 -18.62 18.14
N TRP A 62 -16.58 -19.19 17.68
CA TRP A 62 -15.25 -18.71 18.09
C TRP A 62 -14.96 -17.23 17.71
N LYS A 63 -15.45 -16.77 16.55
CA LYS A 63 -15.25 -15.37 16.11
C LYS A 63 -16.00 -14.43 17.02
N ASP A 64 -17.23 -14.77 17.36
CA ASP A 64 -18.09 -13.93 18.19
C ASP A 64 -17.53 -13.82 19.61
N ALA A 65 -16.95 -14.90 20.14
CA ALA A 65 -16.28 -14.90 21.44
C ALA A 65 -15.04 -13.97 21.51
N ILE A 66 -14.32 -13.80 20.39
CA ILE A 66 -13.09 -12.98 20.33
C ILE A 66 -13.39 -11.53 19.90
N TYR A 67 -14.28 -11.34 18.94
CA TYR A 67 -14.47 -10.07 18.24
C TYR A 67 -15.85 -9.44 18.44
N GLY A 68 -16.80 -10.10 19.10
CA GLY A 68 -18.19 -9.65 19.24
C GLY A 68 -18.42 -8.52 20.23
N LYS A 69 -17.52 -7.53 20.32
CA LYS A 69 -17.76 -6.27 21.03
C LYS A 69 -18.29 -5.20 20.09
#